data_AF-A0A358DVV8-F1
#
_entry.id   AF-A0A358DVV8-F1
#
_cell.length_a   1.000
_cell.length_b   1.000
_cell.length_c   1.000
_cell.angle_alpha   90.00
_cell.angle_beta   90.00
_cell.angle_gamma   90.00
#
_symmetry.space_group_name_H-M   'P 1'
#
loop_
_entity.id
_entity.type
_entity.pdbx_description
1 polymer ?
#
loop_
_entity_poly.entity_id
_entity_poly.type
_entity_poly.pdbx_seq_one_letter_code
_entity_poly.pdbx_strand_id
1 'polypeptide(L)'
;MQQRDRAVFVGDKYCSYSGNALEDAPQLKHLDDIAPDAFATLKTAYENAWTVTGRVTSSYLYKRNYSSSNANLTHSFWWIALCDKNDQLHQFSLNAESRVFENIKKGDVLSVVFPTSLTLTHQIMGREAKARVTDDTKVPAAIVHRDENQQYNIDSWFTPSDRPKSYWFVLTFVLAMFGFGSVLGAGPEMLGGALLVAFVTFLLEYVANGNKHEKQLEKHATLTGAMDAFLNVTKKQLGFHLAAREHMPSDIFCHRCEERIASDSVFCASCGSQQNTDSSRVQTTNVAAIESDLLGQFHVDYSEAYTHKRVLGKDQDCEVNVSCMLAKVVSRDTSSNVSDVTTTKTTTRSYDVYHGNRYQRTETETSVSSNRLRQSKMTGKLVIKLANDEIREQGFSEDIIGGLDEGDWFIYARADAQFPVSSHNREYAYNLSQNHHFTTSTFKSYSGPSAIAKWIVLLVLFTGGNWLWSANALDILIQFQEYAFAEELSYYMPIVENIPLIVFALLNVYWFVRTLAVSAQNRKARESILSRLSDTLKQFEIELPQLQEKIKRIS
;
A
#
# COMPACT_ATOMS: atom_id res chain seq x y z
N MET A 1 -43.66 7.15 -33.32
CA MET A 1 -42.97 5.85 -33.17
C MET A 1 -41.42 6.01 -33.16
N GLN A 2 -40.89 7.09 -32.58
CA GLN A 2 -39.43 7.34 -32.39
C GLN A 2 -39.19 8.00 -31.02
N GLN A 3 -39.78 7.43 -29.97
CA GLN A 3 -39.76 7.99 -28.61
C GLN A 3 -39.00 7.09 -27.62
N ARG A 4 -38.27 6.07 -28.13
CA ARG A 4 -37.87 4.88 -27.35
C ARG A 4 -36.38 4.64 -27.14
N ASP A 5 -35.48 5.46 -27.67
CA ASP A 5 -34.06 5.08 -27.75
C ASP A 5 -33.12 5.92 -26.88
N ARG A 6 -33.56 6.38 -25.71
CA ARG A 6 -32.63 6.81 -24.65
C ARG A 6 -32.88 6.03 -23.36
N ALA A 7 -31.80 5.49 -22.82
CA ALA A 7 -31.80 4.72 -21.60
C ALA A 7 -32.33 5.57 -20.43
N VAL A 8 -33.29 5.01 -19.69
CA VAL A 8 -33.72 5.51 -18.38
C VAL A 8 -32.79 4.90 -17.34
N PHE A 9 -32.28 5.71 -16.40
CA PHE A 9 -31.36 5.26 -15.37
C PHE A 9 -32.06 5.06 -14.03
N VAL A 10 -31.43 4.26 -13.16
CA VAL A 10 -31.89 4.06 -11.80
C VAL A 10 -31.85 5.40 -11.06
N GLY A 11 -33.00 5.83 -10.51
CA GLY A 11 -33.14 7.11 -9.80
C GLY A 11 -33.75 8.25 -10.62
N ASP A 12 -33.90 8.09 -11.94
CA ASP A 12 -34.61 9.06 -12.77
C ASP A 12 -36.09 9.13 -12.37
N LYS A 13 -36.59 10.34 -12.09
CA LYS A 13 -38.00 10.57 -11.72
C LYS A 13 -38.85 10.98 -12.92
N TYR A 14 -38.23 11.59 -13.91
CA TYR A 14 -38.88 12.11 -15.10
C TYR A 14 -38.14 11.68 -16.37
N CYS A 15 -38.87 11.50 -17.45
CA CYS A 15 -38.27 11.23 -18.76
C CYS A 15 -37.59 12.50 -19.30
N SER A 16 -36.31 12.39 -19.68
CA SER A 16 -35.49 13.50 -20.18
C SER A 16 -35.96 14.11 -21.52
N TYR A 17 -36.93 13.49 -22.19
CA TYR A 17 -37.48 13.94 -23.47
C TYR A 17 -38.96 14.35 -23.41
N SER A 18 -39.80 13.60 -22.68
CA SER A 18 -41.23 13.92 -22.58
C SER A 18 -41.60 14.73 -21.34
N GLY A 19 -40.72 14.78 -20.33
CA GLY A 19 -41.02 15.43 -19.05
C GLY A 19 -42.03 14.69 -18.18
N ASN A 20 -42.57 13.55 -18.64
CA ASN A 20 -43.51 12.74 -17.86
C ASN A 20 -42.81 12.05 -16.70
N ALA A 21 -43.50 11.92 -15.56
CA ALA A 21 -43.03 11.11 -14.45
C ALA A 21 -42.88 9.64 -14.88
N LEU A 22 -41.80 9.01 -14.44
CA LEU A 22 -41.53 7.60 -14.69
C LEU A 22 -42.22 6.77 -13.61
N GLU A 23 -43.18 5.93 -14.02
CA GLU A 23 -43.88 5.01 -13.11
C GLU A 23 -43.05 3.73 -12.84
N ASP A 24 -42.26 3.29 -13.84
CA ASP A 24 -41.41 2.11 -13.76
C ASP A 24 -39.91 2.49 -13.92
N ALA A 25 -39.21 2.63 -12.80
CA ALA A 25 -37.76 2.78 -12.81
C ALA A 25 -37.09 1.39 -12.96
N PRO A 26 -35.97 1.28 -13.71
CA PRO A 26 -35.21 0.03 -13.79
C PRO A 26 -34.75 -0.38 -12.39
N GLN A 27 -34.87 -1.67 -12.07
CA GLN A 27 -34.42 -2.23 -10.78
C GLN A 27 -33.13 -3.03 -10.96
N LEU A 28 -32.20 -2.82 -10.04
CA LEU A 28 -30.97 -3.61 -9.94
C LEU A 28 -31.28 -4.98 -9.31
N LYS A 29 -30.59 -6.02 -9.78
CA LYS A 29 -30.76 -7.40 -9.32
C LYS A 29 -29.48 -7.92 -8.68
N HIS A 30 -29.61 -8.82 -7.73
CA HIS A 30 -28.48 -9.59 -7.22
C HIS A 30 -28.17 -10.81 -8.07
N LEU A 31 -26.98 -11.37 -7.84
CA LEU A 31 -26.60 -12.68 -8.35
C LEU A 31 -27.60 -13.78 -7.95
N ASP A 32 -28.06 -13.76 -6.70
CA ASP A 32 -29.02 -14.74 -6.15
C ASP A 32 -30.39 -14.66 -6.86
N ASP A 33 -30.77 -13.49 -7.39
CA ASP A 33 -32.02 -13.28 -8.11
C ASP A 33 -31.96 -13.86 -9.54
N ILE A 34 -30.76 -14.05 -10.11
CA ILE A 34 -30.55 -14.48 -11.51
C ILE A 34 -30.14 -15.94 -11.60
N ALA A 35 -29.30 -16.40 -10.68
CA ALA A 35 -28.78 -17.77 -10.66
C ALA A 35 -29.11 -18.47 -9.32
N PRO A 36 -30.41 -18.64 -8.98
CA PRO A 36 -30.82 -19.26 -7.72
C PRO A 36 -30.37 -20.71 -7.61
N ASP A 37 -30.33 -21.46 -8.72
CA ASP A 37 -29.94 -22.88 -8.74
C ASP A 37 -28.45 -23.08 -8.40
N ALA A 38 -27.58 -22.20 -8.92
CA ALA A 38 -26.15 -22.23 -8.61
C ALA A 38 -25.92 -21.91 -7.12
N PHE A 39 -26.68 -20.96 -6.58
CA PHE A 39 -26.58 -20.60 -5.16
C PHE A 39 -27.16 -21.68 -4.24
N ALA A 40 -28.26 -22.34 -4.64
CA ALA A 40 -28.79 -23.50 -3.92
C ALA A 40 -27.78 -24.65 -3.87
N THR A 41 -27.09 -24.90 -4.98
CA THR A 41 -26.00 -25.91 -5.07
C THR A 41 -24.81 -25.52 -4.20
N LEU A 42 -24.46 -24.24 -4.12
CA LEU A 42 -23.42 -23.79 -3.20
C LEU A 42 -23.79 -24.05 -1.72
N LYS A 43 -25.07 -23.83 -1.37
CA LYS A 43 -25.56 -24.04 -0.01
C LYS A 43 -25.57 -25.50 0.45
N THR A 44 -25.58 -26.47 -0.47
CA THR A 44 -25.46 -27.89 -0.08
C THR A 44 -24.08 -28.23 0.48
N ALA A 45 -23.03 -27.54 0.01
CA ALA A 45 -21.66 -27.70 0.51
C ALA A 45 -21.31 -26.71 1.63
N TYR A 46 -21.96 -25.53 1.63
CA TYR A 46 -21.72 -24.40 2.51
C TYR A 46 -23.04 -23.80 3.02
N GLU A 47 -23.56 -24.34 4.14
CA GLU A 47 -24.91 -24.00 4.65
C GLU A 47 -25.13 -22.49 4.90
N ASN A 48 -24.09 -21.77 5.34
CA ASN A 48 -24.15 -20.35 5.67
C ASN A 48 -23.64 -19.43 4.54
N ALA A 49 -23.60 -19.93 3.30
CA ALA A 49 -23.15 -19.13 2.17
C ALA A 49 -24.10 -17.95 1.89
N TRP A 50 -23.52 -16.79 1.64
CA TRP A 50 -24.22 -15.57 1.24
C TRP A 50 -23.45 -14.83 0.14
N THR A 51 -24.16 -14.00 -0.62
CA THR A 51 -23.57 -13.16 -1.66
C THR A 51 -24.01 -11.72 -1.49
N VAL A 52 -23.18 -10.79 -1.98
CA VAL A 52 -23.56 -9.39 -2.17
C VAL A 52 -23.11 -8.99 -3.56
N THR A 53 -23.96 -8.27 -4.28
CA THR A 53 -23.64 -7.77 -5.62
C THR A 53 -23.85 -6.28 -5.64
N GLY A 54 -22.86 -5.53 -6.10
CA GLY A 54 -22.96 -4.08 -6.04
C GLY A 54 -21.92 -3.38 -6.88
N ARG A 55 -21.96 -2.05 -6.81
CA ARG A 55 -21.02 -1.17 -7.51
C ARG A 55 -19.96 -0.65 -6.55
N VAL A 56 -18.69 -0.67 -6.97
CA VAL A 56 -17.58 -0.11 -6.18
C VAL A 56 -17.72 1.40 -6.12
N THR A 57 -17.81 1.95 -4.90
CA THR A 57 -17.91 3.41 -4.68
C THR A 57 -16.57 4.03 -4.36
N SER A 58 -15.69 3.29 -3.69
CA SER A 58 -14.31 3.71 -3.40
C SER A 58 -13.40 2.49 -3.23
N SER A 59 -12.12 2.65 -3.55
CA SER A 59 -11.07 1.67 -3.29
C SER A 59 -9.88 2.32 -2.59
N TYR A 60 -9.25 1.59 -1.67
CA TYR A 60 -8.07 2.07 -0.94
C TYR A 60 -7.06 0.93 -0.76
N LEU A 61 -5.84 1.14 -1.24
CA LEU A 61 -4.76 0.16 -1.06
C LEU A 61 -4.18 0.26 0.34
N TYR A 62 -4.04 -0.87 1.00
CA TYR A 62 -3.31 -0.93 2.25
C TYR A 62 -2.51 -2.23 2.37
N LYS A 63 -1.59 -2.25 3.33
CA LYS A 63 -0.71 -3.40 3.58
C LYS A 63 -0.89 -3.93 4.99
N ARG A 64 -0.71 -5.24 5.14
CA ARG A 64 -0.57 -5.90 6.44
C ARG A 64 0.79 -6.56 6.55
N ASN A 65 1.39 -6.46 7.72
CA ASN A 65 2.68 -7.06 8.06
C ASN A 65 2.49 -8.18 9.09
N TYR A 66 3.22 -9.26 8.88
CA TYR A 66 3.53 -10.25 9.89
C TYR A 66 5.04 -10.31 10.09
N SER A 67 5.49 -9.94 11.29
CA SER A 67 6.90 -10.00 11.68
C SER A 67 7.09 -10.97 12.84
N SER A 68 7.99 -11.93 12.68
CA SER A 68 8.49 -12.83 13.71
C SER A 68 10.03 -12.90 13.61
N SER A 69 10.68 -13.64 14.52
CA SER A 69 12.15 -13.80 14.49
C SER A 69 12.68 -14.42 13.18
N ASN A 70 11.83 -15.20 12.50
CA ASN A 70 12.20 -15.99 11.32
C ASN A 70 11.40 -15.60 10.06
N ALA A 71 10.53 -14.60 10.14
CA ALA A 71 9.73 -14.19 8.99
C ALA A 71 9.36 -12.71 9.04
N ASN A 72 9.41 -12.05 7.90
CA ASN A 72 8.87 -10.71 7.70
C ASN A 72 8.06 -10.70 6.40
N LEU A 73 6.73 -10.74 6.54
CA LEU A 73 5.80 -10.96 5.44
C LEU A 73 4.88 -9.76 5.28
N THR A 74 4.95 -9.13 4.11
CA THR A 74 4.05 -8.04 3.73
C THR A 74 3.04 -8.52 2.68
N HIS A 75 1.76 -8.29 2.93
CA HIS A 75 0.65 -8.58 2.01
C HIS A 75 -0.12 -7.30 1.68
N SER A 76 -0.53 -7.15 0.42
CA SER A 76 -1.28 -5.97 -0.05
C SER A 76 -2.75 -6.32 -0.29
N PHE A 77 -3.65 -5.43 0.13
CA PHE A 77 -5.10 -5.61 0.05
C PHE A 77 -5.79 -4.33 -0.42
N TRP A 78 -6.87 -4.48 -1.19
CA TRP A 78 -7.80 -3.40 -1.49
C TRP A 78 -8.90 -3.38 -0.44
N TRP A 79 -9.03 -2.27 0.28
CA TRP A 79 -10.22 -1.96 1.05
C TRP A 79 -11.24 -1.33 0.12
N ILE A 80 -12.34 -2.05 -0.12
CA ILE A 80 -13.39 -1.59 -1.05
C ILE A 80 -14.67 -1.27 -0.29
N ALA A 81 -15.37 -0.26 -0.79
CA ALA A 81 -16.75 0.02 -0.42
C ALA A 81 -17.65 -0.29 -1.61
N LEU A 82 -18.66 -1.12 -1.37
CA LEU A 82 -19.58 -1.67 -2.36
C LEU A 82 -21.00 -1.21 -2.02
N CYS A 83 -21.66 -0.55 -2.96
CA CYS A 83 -23.06 -0.14 -2.81
C CYS A 83 -23.97 -1.16 -3.48
N ASP A 84 -24.91 -1.69 -2.70
CA ASP A 84 -25.88 -2.69 -3.14
C ASP A 84 -27.13 -2.04 -3.78
N LYS A 85 -28.06 -2.85 -4.34
CA LYS A 85 -29.34 -2.44 -4.92
C LYS A 85 -30.23 -1.60 -3.99
N ASN A 86 -30.06 -1.77 -2.67
CA ASN A 86 -30.81 -1.06 -1.64
C ASN A 86 -30.09 0.20 -1.13
N ASP A 87 -29.07 0.67 -1.85
CA ASP A 87 -28.15 1.75 -1.42
C ASP A 87 -27.44 1.46 -0.09
N GLN A 88 -27.31 0.18 0.27
CA GLN A 88 -26.58 -0.24 1.47
C GLN A 88 -25.08 -0.36 1.15
N LEU A 89 -24.27 0.27 1.98
CA LEU A 89 -22.81 0.24 1.87
C LEU A 89 -22.25 -0.98 2.61
N HIS A 90 -21.51 -1.81 1.88
CA HIS A 90 -20.75 -2.93 2.43
C HIS A 90 -19.25 -2.70 2.23
N GLN A 91 -18.43 -3.01 3.22
CA GLN A 91 -16.99 -2.77 3.16
C GLN A 91 -16.21 -4.04 3.47
N PHE A 92 -15.26 -4.40 2.60
CA PHE A 92 -14.49 -5.63 2.72
C PHE A 92 -13.05 -5.48 2.20
N SER A 93 -12.19 -6.43 2.58
CA SER A 93 -10.83 -6.53 2.06
C SER A 93 -10.72 -7.54 0.90
N LEU A 94 -10.23 -7.09 -0.25
CA LEU A 94 -9.90 -7.89 -1.43
C LEU A 94 -8.38 -8.09 -1.56
N ASN A 95 -7.98 -9.22 -2.14
CA ASN A 95 -6.56 -9.51 -2.37
C ASN A 95 -6.02 -8.68 -3.56
N ALA A 96 -5.21 -7.65 -3.28
CA ALA A 96 -4.66 -6.78 -4.32
C ALA A 96 -3.59 -7.46 -5.20
N GLU A 97 -3.09 -8.62 -4.77
CA GLU A 97 -2.07 -9.40 -5.47
C GLU A 97 -2.67 -10.34 -6.53
N SER A 98 -4.00 -10.44 -6.58
CA SER A 98 -4.70 -11.19 -7.62
C SER A 98 -4.80 -10.36 -8.90
N ARG A 99 -4.45 -10.95 -10.04
CA ARG A 99 -4.61 -10.34 -11.37
C ARG A 99 -6.04 -9.87 -11.65
N VAL A 100 -7.04 -10.53 -11.06
CA VAL A 100 -8.46 -10.19 -11.22
C VAL A 100 -8.77 -8.84 -10.58
N PHE A 101 -8.11 -8.55 -9.45
CA PHE A 101 -8.36 -7.38 -8.61
C PHE A 101 -7.30 -6.29 -8.76
N GLU A 102 -6.32 -6.50 -9.63
CA GLU A 102 -5.18 -5.63 -9.84
C GLU A 102 -5.60 -4.23 -10.29
N ASN A 103 -6.68 -4.13 -11.09
CA ASN A 103 -7.22 -2.88 -11.64
C ASN A 103 -8.71 -2.69 -11.28
N ILE A 104 -9.08 -2.87 -10.02
CA ILE A 104 -10.43 -2.51 -9.56
C ILE A 104 -10.59 -0.99 -9.62
N LYS A 105 -11.70 -0.53 -10.18
CA LYS A 105 -11.99 0.89 -10.37
C LYS A 105 -13.31 1.26 -9.71
N LYS A 106 -13.43 2.54 -9.37
CA LYS A 106 -14.71 3.12 -8.95
C LYS A 106 -15.70 2.94 -10.10
N GLY A 107 -16.85 2.35 -9.78
CA GLY A 107 -17.90 2.08 -10.73
C GLY A 107 -17.91 0.66 -11.30
N ASP A 108 -16.88 -0.14 -11.04
CA ASP A 108 -16.89 -1.57 -11.37
C ASP A 108 -18.01 -2.29 -10.61
N VAL A 109 -18.56 -3.33 -11.24
CA VAL A 109 -19.62 -4.16 -10.66
C VAL A 109 -18.99 -5.45 -10.17
N LEU A 110 -19.17 -5.75 -8.88
CA LEU A 110 -18.62 -6.92 -8.23
C LEU A 110 -19.75 -7.75 -7.64
N SER A 111 -19.67 -9.06 -7.83
CA SER A 111 -20.40 -10.03 -7.01
C SER A 111 -19.42 -10.73 -6.09
N VAL A 112 -19.63 -10.57 -4.79
CA VAL A 112 -18.81 -11.12 -3.73
C VAL A 112 -19.56 -12.32 -3.14
N VAL A 113 -18.89 -13.47 -3.10
CA VAL A 113 -19.44 -14.73 -2.60
C VAL A 113 -18.68 -15.12 -1.34
N PHE A 114 -19.41 -15.36 -0.26
CA PHE A 114 -18.87 -15.80 1.02
C PHE A 114 -19.36 -17.22 1.32
N PRO A 115 -18.61 -18.27 0.91
CA PRO A 115 -18.93 -19.64 1.31
C PRO A 115 -18.74 -19.83 2.82
N THR A 116 -17.68 -19.22 3.37
CA THR A 116 -17.42 -19.08 4.81
C THR A 116 -16.73 -17.74 5.06
N SER A 117 -16.94 -17.12 6.21
CA SER A 117 -16.24 -15.90 6.59
C SER A 117 -14.74 -16.15 6.75
N LEU A 118 -13.91 -15.28 6.16
CA LEU A 118 -12.48 -15.24 6.36
C LEU A 118 -12.11 -13.92 7.02
N THR A 119 -11.18 -13.95 7.98
CA THR A 119 -10.68 -12.75 8.67
C THR A 119 -9.16 -12.64 8.55
N LEU A 120 -8.68 -11.42 8.37
CA LEU A 120 -7.26 -11.09 8.31
C LEU A 120 -6.72 -10.87 9.72
N THR A 121 -5.76 -11.70 10.13
CA THR A 121 -5.15 -11.64 11.46
C THR A 121 -3.86 -10.83 11.52
N HIS A 122 -3.24 -10.54 10.37
CA HIS A 122 -1.99 -9.78 10.30
C HIS A 122 -2.22 -8.29 10.65
N GLN A 123 -1.18 -7.64 11.17
CA GLN A 123 -1.28 -6.25 11.62
C GLN A 123 -1.30 -5.27 10.45
N ILE A 124 -2.20 -4.29 10.48
CA ILE A 124 -2.26 -3.21 9.50
C ILE A 124 -1.01 -2.33 9.61
N MET A 125 -0.36 -2.07 8.48
CA MET A 125 0.79 -1.17 8.37
C MET A 125 0.34 0.28 8.22
N GLY A 126 0.97 1.18 8.97
CA GLY A 126 0.70 2.62 8.91
C GLY A 126 -0.47 3.06 9.80
N ARG A 127 -0.38 4.28 10.34
CA ARG A 127 -1.43 4.86 11.19
C ARG A 127 -2.68 5.21 10.38
N GLU A 128 -2.50 5.64 9.14
CA GLU A 128 -3.59 6.04 8.23
C GLU A 128 -4.50 4.86 7.87
N ALA A 129 -3.93 3.73 7.45
CA ALA A 129 -4.70 2.53 7.14
C ALA A 129 -5.48 2.00 8.35
N LYS A 130 -4.94 2.11 9.58
CA LYS A 130 -5.63 1.73 10.81
C LYS A 130 -6.86 2.59 11.12
N ALA A 131 -6.89 3.84 10.65
CA ALA A 131 -8.03 4.74 10.86
C ALA A 131 -9.15 4.50 9.84
N ARG A 132 -8.82 3.97 8.64
CA ARG A 132 -9.76 3.80 7.53
C ARG A 132 -10.32 2.38 7.41
N VAL A 133 -9.50 1.36 7.69
CA VAL A 133 -9.91 -0.04 7.63
C VAL A 133 -10.57 -0.41 8.94
N THR A 134 -11.88 -0.62 8.91
CA THR A 134 -12.73 -0.86 10.09
C THR A 134 -13.07 -2.33 10.31
N ASP A 135 -12.95 -3.16 9.26
CA ASP A 135 -13.21 -4.60 9.33
C ASP A 135 -12.01 -5.40 8.82
N ASP A 136 -11.79 -6.57 9.43
CA ASP A 136 -10.79 -7.56 9.06
C ASP A 136 -11.36 -8.61 8.09
N THR A 137 -12.65 -8.55 7.75
CA THR A 137 -13.29 -9.47 6.81
C THR A 137 -12.59 -9.44 5.44
N LYS A 138 -12.10 -10.61 5.03
CA LYS A 138 -11.52 -10.87 3.72
C LYS A 138 -12.55 -11.55 2.84
N VAL A 139 -12.64 -11.10 1.60
CA VAL A 139 -13.45 -11.75 0.57
C VAL A 139 -12.86 -13.10 0.17
N PRO A 140 -13.62 -14.21 0.30
CA PRO A 140 -13.24 -15.55 -0.14
C PRO A 140 -13.21 -15.71 -1.65
N ALA A 141 -14.26 -15.25 -2.33
CA ALA A 141 -14.42 -15.37 -3.75
C ALA A 141 -15.17 -14.15 -4.28
N ALA A 142 -14.74 -13.64 -5.43
CA ALA A 142 -15.43 -12.54 -6.09
C ALA A 142 -15.28 -12.61 -7.60
N ILE A 143 -16.28 -12.02 -8.27
CA ILE A 143 -16.41 -11.95 -9.72
C ILE A 143 -16.45 -10.48 -10.10
N VAL A 144 -15.64 -10.11 -11.10
CA VAL A 144 -15.66 -8.78 -11.70
C VAL A 144 -16.47 -8.84 -12.98
N HIS A 145 -17.66 -8.23 -12.96
CA HIS A 145 -18.55 -8.22 -14.12
C HIS A 145 -18.11 -7.15 -15.12
N ARG A 146 -17.39 -7.60 -16.14
CA ARG A 146 -16.97 -6.80 -17.31
C ARG A 146 -17.86 -7.08 -18.51
N ASP A 147 -17.84 -6.19 -19.50
CA ASP A 147 -18.57 -6.38 -20.75
C ASP A 147 -18.01 -7.56 -21.56
N GLU A 148 -16.70 -7.80 -21.48
CA GLU A 148 -15.99 -8.93 -22.08
C GLU A 148 -14.94 -9.50 -21.10
N ASN A 149 -14.62 -10.79 -21.24
CA ASN A 149 -13.61 -11.50 -20.43
C ASN A 149 -13.82 -11.33 -18.91
N GLN A 150 -15.01 -11.69 -18.42
CA GLN A 150 -15.27 -11.78 -16.99
C GLN A 150 -14.27 -12.74 -16.34
N GLN A 151 -13.82 -12.41 -15.14
CA GLN A 151 -12.88 -13.23 -14.38
C GLN A 151 -13.35 -13.29 -12.93
N TYR A 152 -13.09 -14.44 -12.30
CA TYR A 152 -13.31 -14.64 -10.88
C TYR A 152 -12.00 -15.03 -10.21
N ASN A 153 -11.94 -14.78 -8.90
CA ASN A 153 -10.87 -15.27 -8.05
C ASN A 153 -11.48 -16.04 -6.88
N ILE A 154 -10.86 -17.16 -6.53
CA ILE A 154 -11.09 -17.89 -5.29
C ILE A 154 -9.80 -17.80 -4.48
N ASP A 155 -9.92 -17.48 -3.20
CA ASP A 155 -8.77 -17.40 -2.32
C ASP A 155 -8.07 -18.76 -2.18
N SER A 156 -6.74 -18.72 -2.06
CA SER A 156 -5.93 -19.93 -1.88
C SER A 156 -6.32 -20.74 -0.64
N TRP A 157 -6.99 -20.16 0.35
CA TRP A 157 -7.51 -20.90 1.50
C TRP A 157 -8.49 -22.01 1.12
N PHE A 158 -9.24 -21.84 0.02
CA PHE A 158 -10.17 -22.85 -0.47
C PHE A 158 -9.53 -23.85 -1.43
N THR A 159 -8.31 -23.57 -1.92
CA THR A 159 -7.60 -24.55 -2.74
C THR A 159 -7.22 -25.76 -1.87
N PRO A 160 -7.57 -26.99 -2.30
CA PRO A 160 -7.35 -28.18 -1.50
C PRO A 160 -5.86 -28.40 -1.29
N SER A 161 -5.45 -28.53 -0.03
CA SER A 161 -4.08 -28.89 0.33
C SER A 161 -3.78 -30.35 -0.01
N ASP A 162 -2.50 -30.68 -0.15
CA ASP A 162 -2.05 -32.06 -0.26
C ASP A 162 -2.63 -32.93 0.86
N ARG A 163 -2.82 -34.22 0.55
CA ARG A 163 -3.34 -35.19 1.49
C ARG A 163 -2.49 -35.17 2.78
N PRO A 164 -3.11 -35.01 3.96
CA PRO A 164 -2.37 -34.96 5.21
C PRO A 164 -1.61 -36.27 5.43
N LYS A 165 -0.33 -36.16 5.78
CA LYS A 165 0.53 -37.30 6.06
C LYS A 165 0.09 -37.97 7.37
N SER A 166 0.17 -39.29 7.41
CA SER A 166 -0.18 -40.09 8.58
C SER A 166 0.97 -40.09 9.57
N TYR A 167 0.73 -39.65 10.81
CA TYR A 167 1.77 -39.55 11.86
C TYR A 167 1.39 -40.28 13.16
N TRP A 168 0.10 -40.57 13.36
CA TRP A 168 -0.38 -41.18 14.61
C TRP A 168 0.06 -42.65 14.77
N PHE A 169 0.42 -43.32 13.68
CA PHE A 169 0.99 -44.67 13.72
C PHE A 169 2.30 -44.74 14.53
N VAL A 170 3.10 -43.66 14.55
CA VAL A 170 4.36 -43.60 15.32
C VAL A 170 4.06 -43.52 16.81
N LEU A 171 3.10 -42.69 17.20
CA LEU A 171 2.71 -42.55 18.61
C LEU A 171 2.05 -43.83 19.13
N THR A 172 1.16 -44.45 18.34
CA THR A 172 0.53 -45.73 18.68
C THR A 172 1.53 -46.88 18.74
N PHE A 173 2.55 -46.90 17.87
CA PHE A 173 3.66 -47.85 17.97
C PHE A 173 4.38 -47.74 19.32
N VAL A 174 4.75 -46.52 19.73
CA VAL A 174 5.44 -46.28 21.01
C VAL A 174 4.57 -46.69 22.20
N LEU A 175 3.30 -46.28 22.21
CA LEU A 175 2.36 -46.64 23.28
C LEU A 175 2.10 -48.15 23.35
N ALA A 176 1.99 -48.82 22.19
CA ALA A 176 1.84 -50.27 22.13
C ALA A 176 3.08 -51.01 22.61
N MET A 177 4.29 -50.51 22.34
CA MET A 177 5.53 -51.05 22.89
C MET A 177 5.54 -51.02 24.43
N PHE A 178 5.10 -49.90 25.04
CA PHE A 178 4.98 -49.82 26.50
C PHE A 178 3.90 -50.75 27.06
N GLY A 179 2.73 -50.81 26.41
CA GLY A 179 1.63 -51.68 26.82
C GLY A 179 1.99 -53.16 26.74
N PHE A 180 2.43 -53.63 25.57
CA PHE A 180 2.87 -55.02 25.39
C PHE A 180 4.10 -55.36 26.21
N GLY A 181 5.06 -54.43 26.37
CA GLY A 181 6.23 -54.63 27.23
C GLY A 181 5.88 -54.81 28.70
N SER A 182 4.85 -54.13 29.19
CA SER A 182 4.38 -54.27 30.58
C SER A 182 3.65 -55.59 30.87
N VAL A 183 3.09 -56.24 29.84
CA VAL A 183 2.27 -57.46 29.98
C VAL A 183 3.02 -58.73 29.57
N LEU A 184 3.80 -58.67 28.48
CA LEU A 184 4.46 -59.83 27.85
C LEU A 184 5.99 -59.86 28.07
N GLY A 185 6.58 -58.79 28.62
CA GLY A 185 8.02 -58.64 28.76
C GLY A 185 8.73 -58.27 27.44
N ALA A 186 10.03 -57.94 27.53
CA ALA A 186 10.83 -57.50 26.38
C ALA A 186 11.24 -58.69 25.49
N GLY A 187 10.36 -59.09 24.57
CA GLY A 187 10.58 -60.18 23.61
C GLY A 187 10.09 -59.87 22.19
N PRO A 188 10.30 -60.79 21.22
CA PRO A 188 9.89 -60.60 19.82
C PRO A 188 8.38 -60.38 19.65
N GLU A 189 7.57 -60.97 20.54
CA GLU A 189 6.11 -60.84 20.54
C GLU A 189 5.65 -59.41 20.83
N MET A 190 6.38 -58.67 21.67
CA MET A 190 6.11 -57.25 21.94
C MET A 190 6.28 -56.41 20.67
N LEU A 191 7.38 -56.61 19.93
CA LEU A 191 7.64 -55.92 18.67
C LEU A 191 6.59 -56.29 17.61
N GLY A 192 6.22 -57.56 17.50
CA GLY A 192 5.19 -58.03 16.58
C GLY A 192 3.82 -57.42 16.87
N GLY A 193 3.39 -57.43 18.15
CA GLY A 193 2.13 -56.84 18.58
C GLY A 193 2.08 -55.32 18.36
N ALA A 194 3.16 -54.60 18.70
CA ALA A 194 3.26 -53.17 18.49
C ALA A 194 3.24 -52.78 17.00
N LEU A 195 3.95 -53.52 16.15
CA LEU A 195 3.93 -53.31 14.69
C LEU A 195 2.54 -53.52 14.10
N LEU A 196 1.81 -54.55 14.56
CA LEU A 196 0.47 -54.84 14.07
C LEU A 196 -0.52 -53.71 14.45
N VAL A 197 -0.47 -53.23 15.69
CA VAL A 197 -1.31 -52.10 16.14
C VAL A 197 -0.97 -50.82 15.37
N ALA A 198 0.32 -50.55 15.16
CA ALA A 198 0.76 -49.39 14.37
C ALA A 198 0.30 -49.48 12.91
N PHE A 199 0.38 -50.67 12.29
CA PHE A 199 -0.06 -50.90 10.92
C PHE A 199 -1.58 -50.73 10.76
N VAL A 200 -2.38 -51.28 11.70
CA VAL A 200 -3.84 -51.07 11.71
C VAL A 200 -4.18 -49.60 11.88
N THR A 201 -3.49 -48.90 12.78
CA THR A 201 -3.69 -47.45 12.99
C THR A 201 -3.33 -46.66 11.74
N PHE A 202 -2.23 -47.00 11.06
CA PHE A 202 -1.83 -46.39 9.80
C PHE A 202 -2.90 -46.56 8.72
N LEU A 203 -3.47 -47.76 8.56
CA LEU A 203 -4.53 -48.02 7.58
C LEU A 203 -5.79 -47.21 7.88
N LEU A 204 -6.23 -47.17 9.14
CA LEU A 204 -7.39 -46.39 9.56
C LEU A 204 -7.17 -44.89 9.33
N GLU A 205 -6.00 -44.37 9.69
CA GLU A 205 -5.62 -42.97 9.47
C GLU A 205 -5.51 -42.65 7.97
N TYR A 206 -4.93 -43.56 7.18
CA TYR A 206 -4.83 -43.41 5.73
C TYR A 206 -6.22 -43.28 5.11
N VAL A 207 -7.15 -44.19 5.39
CA VAL A 207 -8.53 -44.12 4.88
C VAL A 207 -9.23 -42.86 5.37
N ALA A 208 -9.13 -42.52 6.66
CA ALA A 208 -9.76 -41.32 7.21
C ALA A 208 -9.23 -40.03 6.56
N ASN A 209 -7.92 -39.92 6.37
CA ASN A 209 -7.28 -38.79 5.70
C ASN A 209 -7.62 -38.74 4.20
N GLY A 210 -7.81 -39.90 3.56
CA GLY A 210 -8.31 -40.02 2.19
C GLY A 210 -9.72 -39.45 2.05
N ASN A 211 -10.65 -39.92 2.88
CA ASN A 211 -12.04 -39.45 2.87
C ASN A 211 -12.15 -37.95 3.21
N LYS A 212 -11.32 -37.43 4.12
CA LYS A 212 -11.27 -35.98 4.41
C LYS A 212 -10.80 -35.18 3.21
N HIS A 213 -9.77 -35.64 2.51
CA HIS A 213 -9.24 -34.99 1.33
C HIS A 213 -10.24 -35.04 0.16
N GLU A 214 -10.91 -36.18 -0.05
CA GLU A 214 -11.96 -36.31 -1.06
C GLU A 214 -13.15 -35.37 -0.80
N LYS A 215 -13.59 -35.24 0.46
CA LYS A 215 -14.60 -34.25 0.85
C LYS A 215 -14.14 -32.80 0.60
N GLN A 216 -12.86 -32.49 0.79
CA GLN A 216 -12.33 -31.16 0.46
C GLN A 216 -12.33 -30.91 -1.06
N LEU A 217 -11.97 -31.92 -1.85
CA LEU A 217 -12.02 -31.86 -3.31
C LEU A 217 -13.46 -31.66 -3.81
N GLU A 218 -14.42 -32.40 -3.27
CA GLU A 218 -15.84 -32.26 -3.61
C GLU A 218 -16.36 -30.86 -3.29
N LYS A 219 -16.07 -30.34 -2.08
CA LYS A 219 -16.45 -28.97 -1.70
C LYS A 219 -15.84 -27.92 -2.63
N HIS A 220 -14.56 -28.06 -2.98
CA HIS A 220 -13.90 -27.15 -3.91
C HIS A 220 -14.47 -27.25 -5.33
N ALA A 221 -14.83 -28.45 -5.79
CA ALA A 221 -15.47 -28.66 -7.08
C ALA A 221 -16.86 -28.00 -7.13
N THR A 222 -17.66 -28.13 -6.06
CA THR A 222 -18.96 -27.45 -5.94
C THR A 222 -18.79 -25.93 -5.95
N LEU A 223 -17.81 -25.39 -5.22
CA LEU A 223 -17.51 -23.97 -5.24
C LEU A 223 -17.11 -23.48 -6.64
N THR A 224 -16.21 -24.19 -7.29
CA THR A 224 -15.73 -23.83 -8.64
C THR A 224 -16.88 -23.88 -9.65
N GLY A 225 -17.69 -24.93 -9.63
CA GLY A 225 -18.86 -25.06 -10.51
C GLY A 225 -19.92 -23.97 -10.29
N ALA A 226 -20.16 -23.55 -9.04
CA ALA A 226 -21.03 -22.41 -8.75
C ALA A 226 -20.44 -21.10 -9.30
N MET A 227 -19.13 -20.87 -9.11
CA MET A 227 -18.44 -19.69 -9.65
C MET A 227 -18.45 -19.64 -11.18
N ASP A 228 -18.30 -20.79 -11.85
CA ASP A 228 -18.42 -20.90 -13.32
C ASP A 228 -19.84 -20.55 -13.80
N ALA A 229 -20.87 -20.99 -13.07
CA ALA A 229 -22.24 -20.62 -13.37
C ALA A 229 -22.47 -19.10 -13.19
N PHE A 230 -21.93 -18.52 -12.12
CA PHE A 230 -22.02 -17.09 -11.86
C PHE A 230 -21.23 -16.24 -12.88
N LEU A 231 -20.15 -16.77 -13.46
CA LEU A 231 -19.37 -16.10 -14.50
C LEU A 231 -20.19 -15.83 -15.78
N ASN A 232 -21.22 -16.65 -16.05
CA ASN A 232 -22.13 -16.46 -17.17
C ASN A 232 -23.13 -15.31 -16.96
N VAL A 233 -23.27 -14.81 -15.73
CA VAL A 233 -24.14 -13.68 -15.42
C VAL A 233 -23.48 -12.39 -15.88
N THR A 234 -24.17 -11.62 -16.71
CA THR A 234 -23.63 -10.39 -17.29
C THR A 234 -24.09 -9.14 -16.54
N LYS A 235 -23.30 -8.06 -16.62
CA LYS A 235 -23.65 -6.72 -16.11
C LYS A 235 -25.03 -6.24 -16.60
N LYS A 236 -25.43 -6.65 -17.82
CA LYS A 236 -26.74 -6.32 -18.40
C LYS A 236 -27.88 -7.04 -17.69
N GLN A 237 -27.73 -8.34 -17.42
CA GLN A 237 -28.74 -9.12 -16.70
C GLN A 237 -28.96 -8.64 -15.26
N LEU A 238 -27.88 -8.16 -14.62
CA LEU A 238 -27.94 -7.56 -13.28
C LEU A 238 -28.54 -6.13 -13.26
N GLY A 239 -28.73 -5.50 -14.42
CA GLY A 239 -29.30 -4.15 -14.54
C GLY A 239 -28.31 -3.00 -14.29
N PHE A 240 -27.06 -3.27 -13.89
CA PHE A 240 -26.09 -2.23 -13.53
C PHE A 240 -25.62 -1.35 -14.69
N HIS A 241 -25.83 -1.76 -15.94
CA HIS A 241 -25.63 -0.88 -17.10
C HIS A 241 -26.56 0.35 -17.13
N LEU A 242 -27.66 0.30 -16.37
CA LEU A 242 -28.60 1.42 -16.17
C LEU A 242 -28.46 2.06 -14.78
N ALA A 243 -27.49 1.64 -13.96
CA ALA A 243 -27.35 2.12 -12.58
C ALA A 243 -27.09 3.63 -12.51
N ALA A 244 -26.31 4.17 -13.43
CA ALA A 244 -26.05 5.60 -13.54
C ALA A 244 -25.62 5.94 -14.96
N ARG A 245 -25.95 7.16 -15.38
CA ARG A 245 -25.47 7.70 -16.66
C ARG A 245 -23.97 7.99 -16.57
N GLU A 246 -23.23 7.65 -17.63
CA GLU A 246 -21.85 8.11 -17.78
C GLU A 246 -21.81 9.61 -18.04
N HIS A 247 -21.00 10.31 -17.26
CA HIS A 247 -20.84 11.74 -17.35
C HIS A 247 -20.01 12.13 -18.58
N MET A 248 -20.57 12.98 -19.45
CA MET A 248 -19.89 13.46 -20.64
C MET A 248 -19.35 14.89 -20.46
N PRO A 249 -18.22 15.25 -21.08
CA PRO A 249 -17.68 16.61 -20.98
C PRO A 249 -18.64 17.68 -21.49
N SER A 250 -19.55 17.35 -22.40
CA SER A 250 -20.55 18.27 -22.95
C SER A 250 -21.77 18.48 -22.06
N ASP A 251 -21.85 17.82 -20.90
CA ASP A 251 -22.99 17.94 -20.00
C ASP A 251 -23.18 19.37 -19.49
N ILE A 252 -24.44 19.69 -19.16
CA ILE A 252 -24.84 20.99 -18.64
C ILE A 252 -25.52 20.80 -17.27
N PHE A 253 -25.55 21.86 -16.47
CA PHE A 253 -26.33 21.89 -15.25
C PHE A 253 -27.77 22.32 -15.53
N CYS A 254 -28.73 21.65 -14.89
CA CYS A 254 -30.12 22.04 -14.94
C CYS A 254 -30.31 23.44 -14.34
N HIS A 255 -30.98 24.32 -15.06
CA HIS A 255 -31.22 25.71 -14.61
C HIS A 255 -32.03 25.83 -13.30
N ARG A 256 -32.77 24.79 -12.92
CA ARG A 256 -33.67 24.81 -11.75
C ARG A 256 -33.11 24.09 -10.53
N CYS A 257 -32.55 22.90 -10.72
CA CYS A 257 -32.07 22.05 -9.61
C CYS A 257 -30.54 21.87 -9.60
N GLU A 258 -29.83 22.52 -10.53
CA GLU A 258 -28.37 22.46 -10.66
C GLU A 258 -27.80 21.04 -10.85
N GLU A 259 -28.64 20.08 -11.20
CA GLU A 259 -28.21 18.69 -11.40
C GLU A 259 -27.63 18.52 -12.81
N ARG A 260 -26.58 17.70 -12.93
CA ARG A 260 -25.88 17.45 -14.19
C ARG A 260 -26.74 16.61 -15.12
N ILE A 261 -27.03 17.15 -16.30
CA ILE A 261 -27.87 16.53 -17.33
C ILE A 261 -27.18 16.53 -18.69
N ALA A 262 -27.71 15.73 -19.62
CA ALA A 262 -27.19 15.68 -20.98
C ALA A 262 -27.44 17.01 -21.70
N SER A 263 -26.50 17.49 -22.50
CA SER A 263 -26.69 18.72 -23.29
C SER A 263 -27.88 18.66 -24.25
N ASP A 264 -28.25 17.46 -24.66
CA ASP A 264 -29.33 17.17 -25.58
C ASP A 264 -30.62 16.71 -24.86
N SER A 265 -30.69 16.86 -23.54
CA SER A 265 -31.92 16.60 -22.77
C SER A 265 -32.86 17.81 -22.85
N VAL A 266 -34.13 17.55 -23.17
CA VAL A 266 -35.17 18.59 -23.26
C VAL A 266 -35.75 18.89 -21.87
N PHE A 267 -35.79 17.89 -21.00
CA PHE A 267 -36.26 18.00 -19.61
C PHE A 267 -35.23 17.42 -18.65
N CYS A 268 -35.18 17.96 -17.44
CA CYS A 268 -34.33 17.43 -16.38
C CYS A 268 -34.93 16.14 -15.80
N ALA A 269 -34.14 15.05 -15.76
CA ALA A 269 -34.58 13.75 -15.24
C ALA A 269 -34.90 13.75 -13.73
N SER A 270 -34.30 14.66 -12.96
CA SER A 270 -34.54 14.77 -11.51
C SER A 270 -35.75 15.62 -11.14
N CYS A 271 -35.93 16.78 -11.80
CA CYS A 271 -36.95 17.77 -11.41
C CYS A 271 -38.03 18.05 -12.46
N GLY A 272 -37.95 17.45 -13.66
CA GLY A 272 -38.94 17.60 -14.73
C GLY A 272 -38.97 18.98 -15.40
N SER A 273 -38.06 19.89 -15.04
CA SER A 273 -38.03 21.22 -15.66
C SER A 273 -37.56 21.16 -17.12
N GLN A 274 -38.25 21.88 -18.00
CA GLN A 274 -37.87 22.03 -19.40
C GLN A 274 -36.60 22.87 -19.48
N GLN A 275 -35.58 22.36 -20.16
CA GLN A 275 -34.39 23.13 -20.46
C GLN A 275 -34.70 24.05 -21.64
N ASN A 276 -34.54 25.35 -21.45
CA ASN A 276 -34.82 26.33 -22.50
C ASN A 276 -33.89 26.09 -23.69
N THR A 277 -34.49 25.80 -24.84
CA THR A 277 -33.83 25.77 -26.17
C THR A 277 -33.54 27.18 -26.70
N ASP A 278 -33.97 28.22 -25.98
CA ASP A 278 -33.75 29.61 -26.36
C ASP A 278 -32.36 30.09 -25.94
N SER A 279 -31.55 30.30 -26.97
CA SER A 279 -30.19 30.85 -27.03
C SER A 279 -30.02 32.27 -26.46
N SER A 280 -30.93 32.74 -25.60
CA SER A 280 -30.86 34.05 -24.98
C SER A 280 -31.15 33.97 -23.47
N ARG A 281 -30.07 34.05 -22.69
CA ARG A 281 -30.00 34.28 -21.23
C ARG A 281 -30.27 33.10 -20.29
N VAL A 282 -29.41 32.09 -20.34
CA VAL A 282 -28.70 31.56 -19.16
C VAL A 282 -27.33 31.13 -19.69
N GLN A 283 -26.23 31.53 -19.05
CA GLN A 283 -24.94 30.89 -19.33
C GLN A 283 -25.08 29.42 -18.91
N THR A 284 -25.45 28.53 -19.83
CA THR A 284 -25.22 27.09 -19.68
C THR A 284 -23.70 26.92 -19.69
N THR A 285 -23.09 27.14 -18.53
CA THR A 285 -21.67 26.91 -18.31
C THR A 285 -21.44 25.42 -18.52
N ASN A 286 -20.74 25.11 -19.60
CA ASN A 286 -20.31 23.76 -19.89
C ASN A 286 -19.48 23.24 -18.71
N VAL A 287 -19.79 22.04 -18.20
CA VAL A 287 -19.07 21.43 -17.09
C VAL A 287 -17.57 21.37 -17.36
N ALA A 288 -17.17 21.06 -18.61
CA ALA A 288 -15.76 21.03 -18.99
C ALA A 288 -15.04 22.38 -18.83
N ALA A 289 -15.73 23.50 -19.06
CA ALA A 289 -15.16 24.84 -18.90
C ALA A 289 -14.96 25.20 -17.42
N ILE A 290 -15.92 24.83 -16.56
CA ILE A 290 -15.80 24.99 -15.10
C ILE A 290 -14.67 24.10 -14.57
N GLU A 291 -14.59 22.84 -15.02
CA GLU A 291 -13.53 21.92 -14.63
C GLU A 291 -12.14 22.46 -15.00
N SER A 292 -11.98 22.96 -16.23
CA SER A 292 -10.70 23.53 -16.68
C SER A 292 -10.31 24.79 -15.90
N ASP A 293 -11.27 25.65 -15.57
CA ASP A 293 -11.03 26.84 -14.75
C ASP A 293 -10.57 26.46 -13.33
N LEU A 294 -11.23 25.48 -12.72
CA LEU A 294 -10.84 24.96 -11.40
C LEU A 294 -9.45 24.31 -11.43
N LEU A 295 -9.10 23.54 -12.46
CA LEU A 295 -7.78 22.92 -12.59
C LEU A 295 -6.65 23.95 -12.80
N GLY A 296 -6.98 25.11 -13.37
CA GLY A 296 -6.05 26.25 -13.50
C GLY A 296 -5.85 27.03 -12.19
N GLN A 297 -6.82 26.96 -11.28
CA GLN A 297 -6.67 27.52 -9.94
C GLN A 297 -5.63 26.70 -9.19
N PHE A 298 -4.58 27.34 -8.67
CA PHE A 298 -3.45 26.74 -7.94
C PHE A 298 -2.33 26.07 -8.77
N HIS A 299 -2.19 26.40 -10.06
CA HIS A 299 -1.00 25.99 -10.81
C HIS A 299 0.21 26.88 -10.49
N VAL A 300 1.31 26.26 -10.07
CA VAL A 300 2.59 26.94 -9.81
C VAL A 300 3.70 26.11 -10.43
N ASP A 301 4.50 26.72 -11.29
CA ASP A 301 5.72 26.09 -11.83
C ASP A 301 6.82 27.15 -11.91
N TYR A 302 7.94 26.91 -11.24
CA TYR A 302 9.11 27.78 -11.27
C TYR A 302 10.38 27.00 -10.95
N SER A 303 11.50 27.59 -11.34
CA SER A 303 12.81 27.07 -11.02
C SER A 303 13.69 28.14 -10.39
N GLU A 304 14.40 27.78 -9.34
CA GLU A 304 15.33 28.66 -8.63
C GLU A 304 16.68 27.98 -8.40
N ALA A 305 17.74 28.77 -8.53
CA ALA A 305 19.09 28.33 -8.21
C ALA A 305 19.27 28.22 -6.68
N TYR A 306 19.87 27.12 -6.23
CA TYR A 306 20.14 26.85 -4.83
C TYR A 306 21.59 26.41 -4.63
N THR A 307 22.27 27.07 -3.69
CA THR A 307 23.59 26.64 -3.23
C THR A 307 23.49 26.03 -1.84
N HIS A 308 23.71 24.73 -1.74
CA HIS A 308 23.80 24.04 -0.47
C HIS A 308 25.20 24.20 0.12
N LYS A 309 25.31 24.99 1.19
CA LYS A 309 26.58 25.24 1.87
C LYS A 309 27.01 24.06 2.70
N ARG A 310 28.29 23.69 2.64
CA ARG A 310 28.86 22.57 3.41
C ARG A 310 29.94 23.03 4.38
N VAL A 311 29.97 22.41 5.56
CA VAL A 311 30.97 22.73 6.60
C VAL A 311 32.33 22.13 6.25
N LEU A 312 32.33 20.87 5.78
CA LEU A 312 33.52 20.08 5.43
C LEU A 312 33.44 19.62 3.97
N GLY A 313 33.53 20.57 3.05
CA GLY A 313 33.54 20.30 1.61
C GLY A 313 33.31 21.58 0.80
N LYS A 314 33.31 21.44 -0.53
CA LYS A 314 32.86 22.51 -1.41
C LYS A 314 31.34 22.64 -1.31
N ASP A 315 30.86 23.86 -1.45
CA ASP A 315 29.44 24.14 -1.62
C ASP A 315 28.92 23.44 -2.87
N GLN A 316 27.62 23.17 -2.88
CA GLN A 316 27.00 22.41 -3.94
C GLN A 316 25.86 23.22 -4.54
N ASP A 317 26.06 23.64 -5.77
CA ASP A 317 25.04 24.33 -6.55
C ASP A 317 24.10 23.31 -7.20
N CYS A 318 22.81 23.62 -7.22
CA CYS A 318 21.80 22.92 -7.98
C CYS A 318 20.66 23.85 -8.37
N GLU A 319 19.82 23.35 -9.26
CA GLU A 319 18.56 23.98 -9.63
C GLU A 319 17.41 23.21 -8.98
N VAL A 320 16.47 23.95 -8.37
CA VAL A 320 15.31 23.39 -7.68
C VAL A 320 14.07 23.73 -8.49
N ASN A 321 13.47 22.70 -9.09
CA ASN A 321 12.22 22.83 -9.83
C ASN A 321 11.07 22.58 -8.87
N VAL A 322 10.20 23.57 -8.69
CA VAL A 322 9.05 23.48 -7.82
C VAL A 322 7.79 23.53 -8.67
N SER A 323 6.97 22.48 -8.57
CA SER A 323 5.72 22.39 -9.31
C SER A 323 4.56 22.03 -8.38
N CYS A 324 3.44 22.73 -8.51
CA CYS A 324 2.16 22.44 -7.88
C CYS A 324 1.08 22.37 -8.96
N MET A 325 0.24 21.35 -8.86
CA MET A 325 -0.87 21.16 -9.79
C MET A 325 -2.09 20.61 -9.04
N LEU A 326 -3.26 21.14 -9.39
CA LEU A 326 -4.53 20.48 -9.16
C LEU A 326 -4.83 19.59 -10.37
N ALA A 327 -5.19 18.35 -10.13
CA ALA A 327 -5.42 17.37 -11.17
C ALA A 327 -6.64 16.50 -10.86
N LYS A 328 -7.28 16.00 -11.93
CA LYS A 328 -8.34 14.99 -11.86
C LYS A 328 -7.82 13.67 -12.42
N VAL A 329 -8.06 12.57 -11.71
CA VAL A 329 -7.69 11.24 -12.20
C VAL A 329 -8.67 10.80 -13.28
N VAL A 330 -8.16 10.54 -14.49
CA VAL A 330 -8.95 10.04 -15.62
C VAL A 330 -8.97 8.53 -15.60
N SER A 331 -7.79 7.92 -15.54
CA SER A 331 -7.68 6.47 -15.42
C SER A 331 -6.52 6.07 -14.52
N ARG A 332 -6.66 4.88 -13.94
CA ARG A 332 -5.67 4.27 -13.07
C ARG A 332 -5.37 2.86 -13.55
N ASP A 333 -4.09 2.63 -13.85
CA ASP A 333 -3.58 1.30 -14.17
C ASP A 333 -2.49 0.92 -13.18
N THR A 334 -2.73 -0.18 -12.48
CA THR A 334 -1.88 -0.72 -11.43
C THR A 334 -1.37 -2.10 -11.80
N SER A 335 -0.25 -2.46 -11.19
CA SER A 335 0.35 -3.78 -11.30
C SER A 335 0.93 -4.20 -9.95
N SER A 336 0.76 -5.45 -9.56
CA SER A 336 1.29 -6.02 -8.33
C SER A 336 2.52 -6.89 -8.62
N ASN A 337 3.55 -6.72 -7.80
CA ASN A 337 4.73 -7.59 -7.81
C ASN A 337 5.00 -8.11 -6.40
N VAL A 338 5.07 -9.43 -6.27
CA VAL A 338 5.33 -10.13 -5.01
C VAL A 338 6.68 -10.81 -5.09
N SER A 339 7.60 -10.40 -4.21
CA SER A 339 8.88 -11.06 -3.99
C SER A 339 8.79 -11.90 -2.72
N ASP A 340 9.10 -13.20 -2.79
CA ASP A 340 9.12 -14.11 -1.65
C ASP A 340 10.43 -14.90 -1.65
N VAL A 341 11.28 -14.63 -0.67
CA VAL A 341 12.64 -15.19 -0.57
C VAL A 341 12.80 -15.87 0.77
N THR A 342 13.11 -17.16 0.76
CA THR A 342 13.48 -17.91 1.96
C THR A 342 14.98 -18.16 1.97
N THR A 343 15.68 -17.60 2.97
CA THR A 343 17.10 -17.83 3.19
C THR A 343 17.27 -18.89 4.28
N THR A 344 17.82 -20.04 3.93
CA THR A 344 18.14 -21.11 4.87
C THR A 344 19.64 -21.11 5.15
N LYS A 345 20.03 -20.90 6.40
CA LYS A 345 21.41 -21.00 6.87
C LYS A 345 21.59 -22.30 7.65
N THR A 346 22.35 -23.22 7.08
CA THR A 346 22.80 -24.43 7.77
C THR A 346 24.18 -24.14 8.35
N THR A 347 24.31 -24.13 9.68
CA THR A 347 25.59 -24.01 10.38
C THR A 347 25.93 -25.35 11.00
N THR A 348 26.96 -26.01 10.45
CA THR A 348 27.54 -27.22 11.01
C THR A 348 28.74 -26.83 11.85
N ARG A 349 28.69 -27.10 13.16
CA ARG A 349 29.83 -26.97 14.07
C ARG A 349 30.39 -28.36 14.34
N SER A 350 31.65 -28.54 14.02
CA SER A 350 32.40 -29.75 14.40
C SER A 350 33.24 -29.43 15.62
N TYR A 351 33.13 -30.22 16.68
CA TYR A 351 34.02 -30.12 17.83
C TYR A 351 34.58 -31.49 18.18
N ASP A 352 35.87 -31.52 18.48
CA ASP A 352 36.59 -32.73 18.84
C ASP A 352 36.44 -32.98 20.34
N VAL A 353 35.90 -34.15 20.68
CA VAL A 353 35.71 -34.59 22.05
C VAL A 353 36.97 -35.33 22.52
N TYR A 354 37.60 -34.82 23.56
CA TYR A 354 38.78 -35.39 24.20
C TYR A 354 38.45 -35.89 25.61
N HIS A 355 38.95 -37.07 25.97
CA HIS A 355 38.90 -37.59 27.34
C HIS A 355 40.34 -37.87 27.80
N GLY A 356 40.79 -37.17 28.86
CA GLY A 356 42.15 -37.33 29.39
C GLY A 356 43.24 -37.04 28.35
N ASN A 357 43.10 -35.96 27.57
CA ASN A 357 44.02 -35.57 26.48
C ASN A 357 44.16 -36.58 25.32
N ARG A 358 43.30 -37.61 25.24
CA ARG A 358 43.21 -38.47 24.06
C ARG A 358 41.97 -38.13 23.25
N TYR A 359 42.17 -37.91 21.96
CA TYR A 359 41.08 -37.73 21.00
C TYR A 359 40.20 -38.98 21.01
N GLN A 360 38.88 -38.80 21.13
CA GLN A 360 37.92 -39.89 21.03
C GLN A 360 37.13 -39.83 19.72
N ARG A 361 36.47 -38.70 19.46
CA ARG A 361 35.61 -38.53 18.28
C ARG A 361 35.37 -37.05 17.98
N THR A 362 35.14 -36.72 16.72
CA THR A 362 34.53 -35.46 16.31
C THR A 362 33.01 -35.59 16.37
N GLU A 363 32.36 -34.72 17.14
CA GLU A 363 30.91 -34.56 17.09
C GLU A 363 30.56 -33.41 16.14
N THR A 364 29.45 -33.55 15.44
CA THR A 364 28.94 -32.51 14.55
C THR A 364 27.55 -32.08 15.01
N GLU A 365 27.39 -30.81 15.33
CA GLU A 365 26.12 -30.19 15.62
C GLU A 365 25.69 -29.39 14.40
N THR A 366 24.54 -29.75 13.83
CA THR A 366 23.96 -29.01 12.70
C THR A 366 22.80 -28.19 13.20
N SER A 367 22.91 -26.87 13.11
CA SER A 367 21.79 -25.94 13.33
C SER A 367 21.30 -25.41 11.98
N VAL A 368 19.98 -25.46 11.78
CA VAL A 368 19.33 -24.90 10.59
C VAL A 368 18.49 -23.72 11.07
N SER A 369 18.80 -22.52 10.60
CA SER A 369 17.92 -21.37 10.74
C SER A 369 17.37 -21.00 9.36
N SER A 370 16.08 -20.68 9.30
CA SER A 370 15.45 -20.19 8.07
C SER A 370 14.84 -18.83 8.35
N ASN A 371 15.03 -17.90 7.41
CA ASN A 371 14.41 -16.58 7.45
C ASN A 371 13.67 -16.33 6.14
N ARG A 372 12.37 -16.08 6.21
CA ARG A 372 11.53 -15.79 5.05
C ARG A 372 11.21 -14.29 4.97
N LEU A 373 11.60 -13.66 3.88
CA LEU A 373 11.27 -12.28 3.56
C LEU A 373 10.31 -12.25 2.38
N ARG A 374 9.09 -11.76 2.62
CA ARG A 374 8.08 -11.55 1.57
C ARG A 374 7.70 -10.08 1.51
N GLN A 375 7.79 -9.49 0.32
CA GLN A 375 7.43 -8.11 0.06
C GLN A 375 6.45 -8.02 -1.11
N SER A 376 5.41 -7.23 -0.94
CA SER A 376 4.42 -6.93 -1.95
C SER A 376 4.54 -5.45 -2.31
N LYS A 377 4.71 -5.15 -3.60
CA LYS A 377 4.83 -3.79 -4.12
C LYS A 377 3.86 -3.61 -5.28
N MET A 378 2.99 -2.62 -5.18
CA MET A 378 2.20 -2.15 -6.29
C MET A 378 2.90 -0.99 -7.00
N THR A 379 2.91 -1.06 -8.32
CA THR A 379 3.44 -0.02 -9.21
C THR A 379 2.40 0.29 -10.27
N GLY A 380 2.33 1.53 -10.70
CA GLY A 380 1.35 1.93 -11.69
C GLY A 380 1.62 3.34 -12.18
N LYS A 381 0.76 3.77 -13.10
CA LYS A 381 0.76 5.13 -13.60
C LYS A 381 -0.68 5.64 -13.58
N LEU A 382 -0.81 6.94 -13.34
CA LEU A 382 -2.09 7.63 -13.37
C LEU A 382 -2.15 8.45 -14.65
N VAL A 383 -3.26 8.35 -15.36
CA VAL A 383 -3.60 9.31 -16.41
C VAL A 383 -4.37 10.42 -15.74
N ILE A 384 -3.80 11.61 -15.73
CA ILE A 384 -4.33 12.78 -15.04
C ILE A 384 -4.72 13.85 -16.04
N LYS A 385 -5.81 14.55 -15.76
CA LYS A 385 -6.25 15.74 -16.49
C LYS A 385 -5.85 16.97 -15.70
N LEU A 386 -5.18 17.88 -16.38
CA LEU A 386 -4.65 19.15 -15.88
C LEU A 386 -5.46 20.32 -16.49
N ALA A 387 -5.05 21.55 -16.19
CA ALA A 387 -5.61 22.75 -16.79
C ALA A 387 -5.54 22.70 -18.33
N ASN A 388 -6.50 23.35 -19.01
CA ASN A 388 -6.61 23.38 -20.48
C ASN A 388 -6.85 22.02 -21.16
N ASP A 389 -7.42 21.06 -20.42
CA ASP A 389 -7.71 19.70 -20.92
C ASP A 389 -6.45 18.91 -21.33
N GLU A 390 -5.29 19.28 -20.79
CA GLU A 390 -4.05 18.51 -20.98
C GLU A 390 -4.16 17.18 -20.22
N ILE A 391 -4.00 16.07 -20.95
CA ILE A 391 -3.99 14.72 -20.40
C ILE A 391 -2.54 14.23 -20.35
N ARG A 392 -2.08 13.86 -19.16
CA ARG A 392 -0.71 13.40 -18.94
C ARG A 392 -0.69 12.08 -18.19
N GLU A 393 0.16 11.18 -18.63
CA GLU A 393 0.48 9.95 -17.89
C GLU A 393 1.67 10.22 -16.95
N GLN A 394 1.49 9.98 -15.65
CA GLN A 394 2.51 10.22 -14.65
C GLN A 394 2.59 9.09 -13.63
N GLY A 395 3.82 8.66 -13.33
CA GLY A 395 4.09 7.73 -12.24
C GLY A 395 4.12 8.45 -10.90
N PHE A 396 3.43 7.88 -9.91
CA PHE A 396 3.42 8.36 -8.53
C PHE A 396 3.92 7.27 -7.59
N SER A 397 4.13 7.64 -6.32
CA SER A 397 4.41 6.66 -5.28
C SER A 397 3.19 5.78 -4.99
N GLU A 398 3.44 4.58 -4.46
CA GLU A 398 2.42 3.55 -4.22
C GLU A 398 1.26 4.02 -3.33
N ASP A 399 1.55 4.87 -2.34
CA ASP A 399 0.54 5.44 -1.45
C ASP A 399 -0.45 6.36 -2.19
N ILE A 400 0.03 7.18 -3.14
CA ILE A 400 -0.83 8.02 -3.98
C ILE A 400 -1.67 7.16 -4.93
N ILE A 401 -1.02 6.23 -5.64
CA ILE A 401 -1.71 5.34 -6.59
C ILE A 401 -2.78 4.50 -5.88
N GLY A 402 -2.48 4.07 -4.66
CA GLY A 402 -3.38 3.28 -3.83
C GLY A 402 -4.51 4.07 -3.18
N GLY A 403 -4.36 5.38 -2.99
CA GLY A 403 -5.35 6.24 -2.33
C GLY A 403 -6.12 7.18 -3.26
N LEU A 404 -5.93 7.06 -4.58
CA LEU A 404 -6.68 7.79 -5.59
C LEU A 404 -7.54 6.81 -6.41
N ASP A 405 -8.82 7.13 -6.54
CA ASP A 405 -9.75 6.45 -7.44
C ASP A 405 -9.94 7.24 -8.75
N GLU A 406 -10.48 6.59 -9.77
CA GLU A 406 -10.86 7.26 -11.02
C GLU A 406 -11.97 8.30 -10.75
N GLY A 407 -11.79 9.50 -11.29
CA GLY A 407 -12.65 10.65 -11.05
C GLY A 407 -12.29 11.47 -9.81
N ASP A 408 -11.34 11.03 -8.98
CA ASP A 408 -10.90 11.81 -7.82
C ASP A 408 -10.11 13.06 -8.23
N TRP A 409 -10.32 14.12 -7.45
CA TRP A 409 -9.57 15.36 -7.55
C TRP A 409 -8.49 15.39 -6.49
N PHE A 410 -7.27 15.73 -6.86
CA PHE A 410 -6.16 15.81 -5.94
C PHE A 410 -5.23 16.96 -6.28
N ILE A 411 -4.60 17.53 -5.26
CA ILE A 411 -3.52 18.49 -5.39
C ILE A 411 -2.20 17.79 -5.11
N TYR A 412 -1.19 18.09 -5.93
CA TYR A 412 0.14 17.52 -5.80
C TYR A 412 1.19 18.61 -5.98
N ALA A 413 2.06 18.75 -4.98
CA ALA A 413 3.20 19.65 -4.99
C ALA A 413 4.48 18.88 -4.75
N ARG A 414 5.49 19.17 -5.57
CA ARG A 414 6.83 18.58 -5.48
C ARG A 414 7.91 19.63 -5.66
N ALA A 415 9.06 19.35 -5.07
CA ALA A 415 10.30 20.07 -5.26
C ALA A 415 11.40 19.07 -5.66
N ASP A 416 11.84 19.18 -6.90
CA ASP A 416 12.87 18.33 -7.48
C ASP A 416 14.19 19.10 -7.49
N ALA A 417 15.12 18.70 -6.63
CA ALA A 417 16.45 19.31 -6.56
C ALA A 417 17.46 18.45 -7.32
N GLN A 418 18.08 19.04 -8.35
CA GLN A 418 19.02 18.37 -9.23
C GLN A 418 20.43 18.29 -8.62
N PHE A 419 20.57 17.53 -7.55
CA PHE A 419 21.89 17.13 -7.06
C PHE A 419 22.45 15.95 -7.91
N PRO A 420 23.76 15.63 -7.83
CA PRO A 420 24.34 14.42 -8.43
C PRO A 420 23.63 13.13 -8.02
N VAL A 421 22.94 13.14 -6.88
CA VAL A 421 21.90 12.16 -6.54
C VAL A 421 20.59 12.95 -6.47
N SER A 422 19.76 12.84 -7.51
CA SER A 422 18.49 13.57 -7.62
C SER A 422 17.61 13.30 -6.40
N SER A 423 17.22 14.34 -5.67
CA SER A 423 16.27 14.22 -4.56
C SER A 423 14.91 14.73 -5.02
N HIS A 424 13.93 13.83 -5.04
CA HIS A 424 12.54 14.13 -5.33
C HIS A 424 11.80 14.28 -4.00
N ASN A 425 11.32 15.47 -3.69
CA ASN A 425 10.66 15.77 -2.44
C ASN A 425 9.18 16.06 -2.71
N ARG A 426 8.29 15.33 -2.04
CA ARG A 426 6.85 15.55 -2.10
C ARG A 426 6.47 16.54 -1.00
N GLU A 427 6.33 17.81 -1.38
CA GLU A 427 6.02 18.89 -0.44
C GLU A 427 4.59 18.80 0.08
N TYR A 428 3.64 18.49 -0.80
CA TYR A 428 2.23 18.40 -0.44
C TYR A 428 1.50 17.44 -1.36
N ALA A 429 0.59 16.65 -0.82
CA ALA A 429 -0.29 15.83 -1.61
C ALA A 429 -1.58 15.58 -0.83
N TYR A 430 -2.73 15.85 -1.46
CA TYR A 430 -4.02 15.73 -0.80
C TYR A 430 -5.12 15.35 -1.81
N ASN A 431 -5.90 14.32 -1.48
CA ASN A 431 -7.10 13.92 -2.22
C ASN A 431 -8.29 14.72 -1.69
N LEU A 432 -8.84 15.59 -2.54
CA LEU A 432 -9.98 16.46 -2.22
C LEU A 432 -11.28 15.66 -2.13
N SER A 433 -11.46 14.68 -3.02
CA SER A 433 -12.66 13.86 -3.11
C SER A 433 -12.86 12.96 -1.90
N GLN A 434 -11.77 12.39 -1.38
CA GLN A 434 -11.80 11.49 -0.22
C GLN A 434 -11.36 12.15 1.10
N ASN A 435 -11.04 13.44 1.08
CA ASN A 435 -10.51 14.20 2.21
C ASN A 435 -9.33 13.49 2.90
N HIS A 436 -8.24 13.27 2.15
CA HIS A 436 -7.11 12.47 2.62
C HIS A 436 -5.75 13.13 2.31
N HIS A 437 -4.92 13.29 3.34
CA HIS A 437 -3.54 13.75 3.21
C HIS A 437 -2.61 12.56 2.99
N PHE A 438 -1.75 12.66 1.97
CA PHE A 438 -0.68 11.69 1.76
C PHE A 438 0.57 12.08 2.54
N THR A 439 1.43 11.11 2.82
CA THR A 439 2.69 11.34 3.54
C THR A 439 3.58 12.33 2.77
N THR A 440 4.31 13.24 3.42
CA THR A 440 5.14 14.24 2.71
C THR A 440 6.63 14.05 3.01
N SER A 441 7.47 14.40 2.04
CA SER A 441 8.91 14.51 2.19
C SER A 441 9.32 15.90 1.74
N THR A 442 9.75 16.75 2.68
CA THR A 442 9.99 18.16 2.39
C THR A 442 11.46 18.41 2.01
N PHE A 443 11.70 19.22 0.99
CA PHE A 443 13.02 19.72 0.62
C PHE A 443 13.63 20.56 1.76
N LYS A 444 12.78 21.18 2.58
CA LYS A 444 13.15 21.86 3.82
C LYS A 444 13.91 20.95 4.80
N SER A 445 13.70 19.63 4.75
CA SER A 445 14.37 18.65 5.62
C SER A 445 15.67 18.05 5.05
N TYR A 446 16.04 18.37 3.80
CA TYR A 446 17.26 17.87 3.17
C TYR A 446 18.53 18.17 4.01
N SER A 447 19.36 17.16 4.28
CA SER A 447 20.55 17.32 5.13
C SER A 447 21.88 17.02 4.44
N GLY A 448 21.87 16.67 3.15
CA GLY A 448 23.06 16.31 2.39
C GLY A 448 23.77 15.05 2.92
N PRO A 449 24.81 14.56 2.22
CA PRO A 449 25.60 13.43 2.68
C PRO A 449 26.37 13.78 3.96
N SER A 450 26.42 12.84 4.92
CA SER A 450 27.09 13.05 6.20
C SER A 450 28.61 13.18 6.02
N ALA A 451 29.24 14.09 6.78
CA ALA A 451 30.69 14.26 6.79
C ALA A 451 31.40 13.34 7.80
N ILE A 452 30.71 12.32 8.33
CA ILE A 452 31.19 11.45 9.41
C ILE A 452 32.50 10.76 9.00
N ALA A 453 32.62 10.28 7.76
CA ALA A 453 33.85 9.65 7.28
C ALA A 453 35.06 10.59 7.33
N LYS A 454 34.89 11.86 6.91
CA LYS A 454 35.95 12.88 6.98
C LYS A 454 36.32 13.20 8.43
N TRP A 455 35.31 13.27 9.31
CA TRP A 455 35.52 13.48 10.73
C TRP A 455 36.28 12.32 11.39
N ILE A 456 35.97 11.07 11.05
CA ILE A 456 36.69 9.88 11.53
C ILE A 456 38.16 9.91 11.09
N VAL A 457 38.44 10.26 9.83
CA VAL A 457 39.83 10.40 9.35
C VAL A 457 40.58 11.46 10.14
N LEU A 458 39.96 12.61 10.41
CA LEU A 458 40.56 13.66 11.25
C LEU A 458 40.81 13.17 12.68
N LEU A 459 39.85 12.47 13.27
CA LEU A 459 40.02 11.88 14.61
C LEU A 459 41.25 10.96 14.66
N VAL A 460 41.39 10.06 13.68
CA VAL A 460 42.54 9.13 13.59
C VAL A 460 43.87 9.87 13.40
N LEU A 461 43.89 10.93 12.57
CA LEU A 461 45.08 11.75 12.37
C LEU A 461 45.50 12.48 13.65
N PHE A 462 44.55 13.07 14.38
CA PHE A 462 44.85 13.80 15.60
C PHE A 462 45.19 12.88 16.77
N THR A 463 44.59 11.70 16.88
CA THR A 463 45.00 10.70 17.91
C THR A 463 46.37 10.11 17.60
N GLY A 464 46.65 9.76 16.33
CA GLY A 464 47.97 9.30 15.91
C GLY A 464 49.06 10.37 16.06
N GLY A 465 48.74 11.61 15.69
CA GLY A 465 49.61 12.77 15.89
C GLY A 465 49.86 13.06 17.37
N ASN A 466 48.85 12.89 18.23
CA ASN A 466 49.01 12.99 19.68
C ASN A 466 49.98 11.95 20.23
N TRP A 467 49.89 10.71 19.76
CA TRP A 467 50.79 9.65 20.19
C TRP A 467 52.25 9.94 19.80
N LEU A 468 52.49 10.39 18.56
CA LEU A 468 53.82 10.81 18.11
C LEU A 468 54.34 12.05 18.86
N TRP A 469 53.45 12.99 19.17
CA TRP A 469 53.77 14.20 19.92
C TRP A 469 54.13 13.88 21.38
N SER A 470 53.28 13.12 22.07
CA SER A 470 53.48 12.76 23.48
C SER A 470 54.75 11.92 23.68
N ALA A 471 55.11 11.07 22.71
CA ALA A 471 56.35 10.29 22.74
C ALA A 471 57.61 11.17 22.71
N ASN A 472 57.55 12.34 22.08
CA ASN A 472 58.69 13.25 21.90
C ASN A 472 58.57 14.53 22.78
N ALA A 473 57.45 14.73 23.48
CA ALA A 473 57.21 15.90 24.33
C ALA A 473 58.20 15.98 25.51
N LEU A 474 58.67 14.82 25.99
CA LEU A 474 59.69 14.73 27.03
C LEU A 474 61.06 15.25 26.54
N ASP A 475 61.44 14.96 25.30
CA ASP A 475 62.72 15.38 24.71
C ASP A 475 62.79 16.90 24.51
N ILE A 476 61.67 17.53 24.18
CA ILE A 476 61.57 19.00 24.07
C ILE A 476 61.83 19.66 25.43
N LEU A 477 61.36 19.07 26.53
CA LEU A 477 61.57 19.59 27.89
C LEU A 477 62.98 19.37 28.43
N ILE A 478 63.63 18.25 28.08
CA ILE A 478 65.04 18.00 28.42
C ILE A 478 65.93 19.12 27.84
N GLN A 479 65.56 19.69 26.68
CA GLN A 479 66.27 20.84 26.09
C GLN A 479 66.04 22.17 26.83
N PHE A 480 65.01 22.29 27.67
CA PHE A 480 64.68 23.50 28.42
C PHE A 480 64.96 23.40 29.93
N GLN A 481 65.52 22.28 30.39
CA GLN A 481 65.74 21.96 31.80
C GLN A 481 66.68 22.95 32.54
N GLU A 482 67.50 23.71 31.80
CA GLU A 482 68.42 24.72 32.36
C GLU A 482 67.75 26.06 32.69
N TYR A 483 66.49 26.27 32.32
CA TYR A 483 65.78 27.52 32.56
C TYR A 483 64.80 27.40 33.74
N ALA A 484 64.74 28.45 34.58
CA ALA A 484 63.89 28.51 35.77
C ALA A 484 62.37 28.31 35.50
N PHE A 485 61.92 28.43 34.25
CA PHE A 485 60.53 28.19 33.86
C PHE A 485 60.20 26.69 33.69
N ALA A 486 61.19 25.79 33.66
CA ALA A 486 60.98 24.36 33.43
C ALA A 486 60.17 23.67 34.54
N GLU A 487 60.35 24.12 35.79
CA GLU A 487 59.59 23.63 36.95
C GLU A 487 58.11 24.02 36.84
N GLU A 488 57.83 25.24 36.36
CA GLU A 488 56.47 25.75 36.11
C GLU A 488 55.80 25.05 34.91
N LEU A 489 56.57 24.71 33.87
CA LEU A 489 56.08 23.95 32.72
C LEU A 489 55.72 22.50 33.07
N SER A 490 56.41 21.90 34.06
CA SER A 490 56.16 20.53 34.53
C SER A 490 54.74 20.36 35.12
N TYR A 491 54.19 21.41 35.73
CA TYR A 491 52.84 21.44 36.29
C TYR A 491 51.75 21.34 35.19
N TYR A 492 52.03 21.86 33.99
CA TYR A 492 51.12 21.83 32.84
C TYR A 492 51.39 20.66 31.88
N MET A 493 52.20 19.66 32.28
CA MET A 493 52.57 18.51 31.44
C MET A 493 51.39 17.78 30.78
N PRO A 494 50.27 17.50 31.48
CA PRO A 494 49.12 16.87 30.85
C PRO A 494 48.52 17.69 29.70
N ILE A 495 48.68 19.01 29.72
CA ILE A 495 48.23 19.91 28.65
C ILE A 495 49.22 19.87 27.49
N VAL A 496 50.52 19.91 27.77
CA VAL A 496 51.61 19.89 26.76
C VAL A 496 51.63 18.57 25.98
N GLU A 497 51.46 17.43 26.66
CA GLU A 497 51.41 16.10 26.05
C GLU A 497 50.18 15.89 25.15
N ASN A 498 49.12 16.66 25.37
CA ASN A 498 47.84 16.52 24.68
C ASN A 498 47.51 17.71 23.76
N ILE A 499 48.48 18.55 23.40
CA ILE A 499 48.28 19.70 22.50
C ILE A 499 47.52 19.32 21.22
N PRO A 500 47.86 18.23 20.49
CA PRO A 500 47.10 17.82 19.31
C PRO A 500 45.62 17.53 19.60
N LEU A 501 45.30 16.86 20.71
CA LEU A 501 43.91 16.58 21.09
C LEU A 501 43.16 17.85 21.52
N ILE A 502 43.84 18.78 22.20
CA ILE A 502 43.25 20.09 22.57
C ILE A 502 42.94 20.90 21.31
N VAL A 503 43.86 20.95 20.35
CA VAL A 503 43.63 21.59 19.04
C VAL A 503 42.46 20.92 18.31
N PHE A 504 42.38 19.58 18.31
CA PHE A 504 41.24 18.87 17.76
C PHE A 504 39.91 19.22 18.45
N ALA A 505 39.91 19.32 19.79
CA ALA A 505 38.71 19.70 20.55
C ALA A 505 38.25 21.12 20.20
N LEU A 506 39.18 22.08 20.09
CA LEU A 506 38.88 23.45 19.66
C LEU A 506 38.35 23.50 18.22
N LEU A 507 38.93 22.71 17.31
CA LEU A 507 38.43 22.57 15.93
C LEU A 507 37.02 21.96 15.88
N ASN A 508 36.71 21.00 16.77
CA ASN A 508 35.36 20.46 16.88
C ASN A 508 34.34 21.50 17.35
N VAL A 509 34.69 22.30 18.36
CA VAL A 509 33.84 23.42 18.80
C VAL A 509 33.63 24.42 17.66
N TYR A 510 34.70 24.78 16.95
CA TYR A 510 34.62 25.66 15.78
C TYR A 510 33.71 25.09 14.67
N TRP A 511 33.89 23.83 14.29
CA TRP A 511 33.05 23.18 13.27
C TRP A 511 31.62 23.00 13.72
N PHE A 512 31.37 22.73 15.01
CA PHE A 512 30.02 22.65 15.56
C PHE A 512 29.30 23.99 15.44
N VAL A 513 29.91 25.08 15.88
CA VAL A 513 29.36 26.44 15.74
C VAL A 513 29.12 26.78 14.27
N ARG A 514 30.08 26.46 13.39
CA ARG A 514 29.94 26.66 11.94
C ARG A 514 28.82 25.80 11.36
N THR A 515 28.60 24.59 11.85
CA THR A 515 27.51 23.70 11.42
C THR A 515 26.16 24.29 11.77
N LEU A 516 25.99 24.84 12.97
CA LEU A 516 24.75 25.53 13.34
C LEU A 516 24.48 26.74 12.45
N ALA A 517 25.51 27.58 12.21
CA ALA A 517 25.39 28.75 11.35
C ALA A 517 25.04 28.38 9.89
N VAL A 518 25.75 27.40 9.31
CA VAL A 518 25.51 26.92 7.94
C VAL A 518 24.14 26.24 7.82
N SER A 519 23.74 25.45 8.82
CA SER A 519 22.42 24.82 8.86
C SER A 519 21.30 25.85 8.87
N ALA A 520 21.43 26.92 9.67
CA ALA A 520 20.48 28.03 9.69
C ALA A 520 20.40 28.77 8.35
N GLN A 521 21.56 29.04 7.72
CA GLN A 521 21.62 29.65 6.38
C GLN A 521 20.93 28.78 5.32
N ASN A 522 21.25 27.49 5.28
CA ASN A 522 20.65 26.53 4.34
C ASN A 522 19.14 26.38 4.59
N ARG A 523 18.68 26.39 5.85
CA ARG A 523 17.26 26.36 6.18
C ARG A 523 16.54 27.61 5.64
N LYS A 524 17.08 28.80 5.89
CA LYS A 524 16.50 30.06 5.42
C LYS A 524 16.45 30.14 3.89
N ALA A 525 17.51 29.70 3.20
CA ALA A 525 17.54 29.66 1.74
C ALA A 525 16.46 28.73 1.17
N ARG A 526 16.27 27.54 1.75
CA ARG A 526 15.21 26.60 1.33
C ARG A 526 13.81 27.09 1.65
N GLU A 527 13.62 27.73 2.81
CA GLU A 527 12.35 28.36 3.17
C GLU A 527 12.00 29.51 2.20
N SER A 528 13.00 30.26 1.72
CA SER A 528 12.81 31.29 0.70
C SER A 528 12.36 30.69 -0.64
N ILE A 529 13.01 29.64 -1.11
CA ILE A 529 12.64 28.98 -2.38
C ILE A 529 11.21 28.47 -2.32
N LEU A 530 10.81 27.85 -1.19
CA LEU A 530 9.47 27.28 -1.03
C LEU A 530 8.40 28.32 -0.63
N SER A 531 8.71 29.60 -0.45
CA SER A 531 7.77 30.57 0.10
C SER A 531 6.55 30.75 -0.79
N ARG A 532 6.76 30.88 -2.11
CA ARG A 532 5.69 31.04 -3.10
C ARG A 532 4.76 29.82 -3.14
N LEU A 533 5.32 28.62 -3.00
CA LEU A 533 4.54 27.39 -2.88
C LEU A 533 3.75 27.38 -1.57
N SER A 534 4.40 27.72 -0.45
CA SER A 534 3.75 27.72 0.87
C SER A 534 2.57 28.69 0.93
N ASP A 535 2.69 29.87 0.32
CA ASP A 535 1.59 30.84 0.29
C ASP A 535 0.42 30.37 -0.57
N THR A 536 0.71 29.73 -1.70
CA THR A 536 -0.31 29.10 -2.56
C THR A 536 -1.04 27.97 -1.81
N LEU A 537 -0.29 27.10 -1.10
CA LEU A 537 -0.87 26.00 -0.33
C LEU A 537 -1.72 26.50 0.84
N LYS A 538 -1.33 27.60 1.51
CA LYS A 538 -2.16 28.23 2.55
C LYS A 538 -3.47 28.76 1.98
N GLN A 539 -3.42 29.41 0.81
CA GLN A 539 -4.62 29.89 0.15
C GLN A 539 -5.53 28.71 -0.23
N PHE A 540 -4.95 27.62 -0.75
CA PHE A 540 -5.68 26.40 -1.03
C PHE A 540 -6.36 25.83 0.22
N GLU A 541 -5.66 25.74 1.36
CA GLU A 541 -6.24 25.24 2.61
C GLU A 541 -7.41 26.10 3.12
N ILE A 542 -7.37 27.41 2.89
CA ILE A 542 -8.47 28.33 3.22
C ILE A 542 -9.67 28.10 2.29
N GLU A 543 -9.44 27.91 0.99
CA GLU A 543 -10.49 27.73 -0.02
C GLU A 543 -11.01 26.28 -0.11
N LEU A 544 -10.34 25.34 0.56
CA LEU A 544 -10.62 23.91 0.49
C LEU A 544 -12.09 23.52 0.72
N PRO A 545 -12.81 24.04 1.74
CA PRO A 545 -14.20 23.65 1.96
C PRO A 545 -15.11 24.04 0.78
N GLN A 546 -14.86 25.20 0.17
CA GLN A 546 -15.63 25.68 -0.99
C GLN A 546 -15.30 24.86 -2.24
N LEU A 547 -14.04 24.50 -2.43
CA LEU A 547 -13.61 23.63 -3.53
C LEU A 547 -14.23 22.24 -3.42
N GLN A 548 -14.26 21.65 -2.23
CA GLN A 548 -14.90 20.35 -1.99
C GLN A 548 -16.39 20.38 -2.31
N GLU A 549 -17.09 21.46 -1.94
CA GLU A 549 -18.50 21.61 -2.27
C GLU A 549 -18.73 21.73 -3.78
N LYS A 550 -17.91 22.53 -4.48
CA LYS A 550 -17.97 22.65 -5.94
C LYS A 550 -17.67 21.33 -6.64
N ILE A 551 -16.65 20.60 -6.19
CA ILE A 551 -16.27 19.30 -6.76
C ILE A 551 -17.41 18.29 -6.60
N LYS A 552 -18.02 18.19 -5.41
CA LYS A 552 -19.17 17.30 -5.16
C LYS A 552 -20.37 17.57 -6.07
N ARG A 553 -20.51 18.79 -6.59
CA ARG A 553 -21.57 19.14 -7.55
C ARG A 553 -21.22 18.73 -8.98
N ILE A 554 -19.93 18.62 -9.30
CA ILE A 554 -19.42 18.28 -10.65
C ILE A 554 -19.23 16.77 -10.84
N SER A 555 -18.77 16.10 -9.78
CA SER A 555 -18.48 14.66 -9.69
C SER A 555 -19.72 13.84 -9.42
#